data_AF-A0A918YJ43-F1
#
_entry.id   AF-A0A918YJ43-F1
#
_cell.length_a   1.000
_cell.length_b   1.000
_cell.length_c   1.000
_cell.angle_alpha   90.00
_cell.angle_beta   90.00
_cell.angle_gamma   90.00
#
_symmetry.space_group_name_H-M   'P 1'
#
loop_
_entity.id
_entity.type
_entity.pdbx_description
1 polymer ?
#
loop_
_entity_poly.entity_id
_entity_poly.type
_entity_poly.pdbx_seq_one_letter_code
_entity_poly.pdbx_strand_id
1 'polypeptide(L)'
;MWVLTEQEKLALVVLGRRYLLHEPRPQPLTWKQTAAQLDELQPGAGWTDKRVAHLVDAVRARLSRDGVPYLTREEIGEPVGNALNDHLLRALLASTTLVPMDLALVEAP
;
A
#
# COMPACT_ATOMS: atom_id res chain seq x y z
N MET A 1 -6.12 12.78 7.95
CA MET A 1 -6.04 11.33 8.22
C MET A 1 -7.08 10.66 7.34
N TRP A 2 -6.69 9.67 6.54
CA TRP A 2 -7.61 9.02 5.60
C TRP A 2 -8.24 7.78 6.23
N VAL A 3 -9.52 7.55 5.92
CA VAL A 3 -10.23 6.36 6.38
C VAL A 3 -9.93 5.22 5.41
N LEU A 4 -9.31 4.16 5.94
CA LEU A 4 -9.05 2.91 5.26
C LEU A 4 -9.91 1.82 5.89
N THR A 5 -10.46 0.92 5.08
CA THR A 5 -11.06 -0.32 5.59
C THR A 5 -9.95 -1.23 6.14
N GLU A 6 -10.32 -2.19 7.00
CA GLU A 6 -9.37 -3.17 7.54
C GLU A 6 -8.58 -3.92 6.45
N GLN A 7 -9.25 -4.29 5.35
CA GLN A 7 -8.60 -4.95 4.21
C GLN A 7 -7.67 -4.01 3.44
N GLU A 8 -8.06 -2.74 3.26
CA GLU A 8 -7.21 -1.74 2.61
C GLU A 8 -5.97 -1.49 3.46
N LYS A 9 -6.15 -1.32 4.78
CA LYS A 9 -5.06 -1.10 5.72
C LYS A 9 -4.10 -2.28 5.73
N LEU A 10 -4.60 -3.51 5.88
CA LEU A 10 -3.78 -4.72 5.86
C LEU A 10 -2.96 -4.85 4.57
N ALA A 11 -3.59 -4.68 3.40
CA ALA A 11 -2.89 -4.76 2.12
C ALA A 11 -1.82 -3.67 1.96
N LEU A 12 -2.09 -2.44 2.41
CA LEU A 12 -1.14 -1.33 2.34
C LEU A 12 0.02 -1.50 3.34
N VAL A 13 -0.22 -2.10 4.51
CA VAL A 13 0.83 -2.46 5.47
C VAL A 13 1.78 -3.50 4.85
N VAL A 14 1.24 -4.56 4.23
CA VAL A 14 2.05 -5.57 3.56
C VAL A 14 2.82 -4.95 2.38
N LEU A 15 2.14 -4.19 1.51
CA LEU A 15 2.77 -3.52 0.36
C LEU A 15 3.91 -2.59 0.78
N GLY A 16 3.69 -1.84 1.87
CA GLY A 16 4.60 -0.83 2.42
C GLY A 16 5.54 -1.33 3.50
N ARG A 17 5.64 -2.65 3.72
CA ARG A 17 6.39 -3.24 4.85
C ARG A 17 7.80 -2.68 4.99
N ARG A 18 8.53 -2.54 3.89
CA ARG A 18 9.91 -1.99 3.88
C ARG A 18 9.99 -0.54 4.34
N TYR A 19 8.94 0.26 4.08
CA TYR A 19 8.88 1.64 4.54
C TYR A 19 8.61 1.71 6.04
N LEU A 20 7.70 0.86 6.54
CA LEU A 20 7.35 0.78 7.95
C LEU A 20 8.52 0.27 8.81
N LEU A 21 9.34 -0.62 8.26
CA LEU A 21 10.59 -1.09 8.86
C LEU A 21 11.77 -0.10 8.73
N HIS A 22 11.56 1.05 8.09
CA HIS A 22 12.60 2.04 7.80
C HIS A 22 13.84 1.45 7.08
N GLU A 23 13.64 0.51 6.15
CA GLU A 23 14.72 -0.03 5.34
C GLU A 23 15.38 1.07 4.49
N PRO A 24 16.70 0.99 4.23
CA PRO A 24 17.37 1.95 3.36
C PRO A 24 16.86 1.83 1.92
N ARG A 25 16.40 2.96 1.36
CA ARG A 25 15.81 3.04 0.01
C ARG A 25 14.65 2.04 -0.17
N PRO A 26 13.60 2.16 0.65
CA PRO A 26 12.51 1.19 0.61
C PRO A 26 11.81 1.26 -0.75
N GLN A 27 11.41 0.10 -1.25
CA GLN A 27 10.55 -0.02 -2.43
C GLN A 27 9.30 -0.82 -2.08
N PRO A 28 8.15 -0.52 -2.69
CA PRO A 28 6.94 -1.28 -2.46
C PRO A 28 7.16 -2.75 -2.83
N LEU A 29 6.51 -3.67 -2.12
CA LEU A 29 6.49 -5.06 -2.55
C LEU A 29 5.80 -5.19 -3.92
N THR A 30 6.11 -6.26 -4.64
CA THR A 30 5.36 -6.60 -5.84
C THR A 30 3.94 -7.09 -5.48
N TRP A 31 2.99 -7.03 -6.42
CA TRP A 31 1.66 -7.57 -6.21
C TRP A 31 1.67 -9.04 -5.83
N LYS A 32 2.53 -9.83 -6.48
CA LYS A 32 2.73 -11.25 -6.17
C LYS A 32 3.21 -11.48 -4.74
N GLN A 33 4.23 -10.73 -4.30
CA GLN A 33 4.75 -10.84 -2.94
C GLN A 33 3.71 -10.40 -1.90
N THR A 34 2.98 -9.32 -2.21
CA THR A 34 1.93 -8.79 -1.33
C THR A 34 0.79 -9.79 -1.18
N ALA A 35 0.30 -10.35 -2.29
CA ALA A 35 -0.77 -11.34 -2.29
C ALA A 35 -0.35 -12.63 -1.56
N ALA A 36 0.88 -13.11 -1.77
CA ALA A 36 1.39 -14.29 -1.07
C ALA A 36 1.41 -14.09 0.46
N GLN A 37 1.95 -12.96 0.94
CA GLN A 37 1.95 -12.66 2.38
C GLN A 37 0.53 -12.49 2.94
N LEU A 38 -0.38 -11.87 2.19
CA LEU A 38 -1.78 -11.73 2.61
C LEU A 38 -2.50 -13.08 2.69
N ASP A 39 -2.20 -14.01 1.78
CA ASP A 39 -2.76 -15.36 1.79
C ASP A 39 -2.21 -16.19 2.96
N GLU A 40 -0.94 -16.00 3.33
CA GLU A 40 -0.36 -16.59 4.54
C GLU A 40 -1.04 -16.06 5.83
N LEU A 41 -1.32 -14.74 5.89
CA LEU A 41 -1.94 -14.09 7.06
C LEU A 41 -3.44 -14.38 7.18
N GLN A 42 -4.15 -14.48 6.05
CA GLN A 42 -5.58 -14.75 6.01
C GLN A 42 -5.89 -15.86 5.01
N PRO A 43 -5.55 -17.13 5.34
CA PRO A 43 -5.81 -18.26 4.47
C PRO A 43 -7.30 -18.36 4.12
N GLY A 44 -7.61 -18.53 2.84
CA GLY A 44 -8.98 -18.66 2.36
C GLY A 44 -9.74 -17.34 2.20
N ALA A 45 -9.12 -16.19 2.49
CA ALA A 45 -9.71 -14.88 2.18
C ALA A 45 -9.72 -14.57 0.67
N GLY A 46 -9.00 -15.35 -0.16
CA GLY A 46 -8.99 -15.22 -1.61
C GLY A 46 -8.15 -14.04 -2.10
N TRP A 47 -6.96 -13.87 -1.54
CA TRP A 47 -6.01 -12.84 -1.96
C TRP A 47 -5.35 -13.23 -3.28
N THR A 48 -5.32 -12.28 -4.23
CA THR A 48 -4.68 -12.46 -5.54
C THR A 48 -4.00 -11.16 -5.95
N ASP A 49 -2.98 -11.23 -6.81
CA ASP A 49 -2.28 -10.06 -7.35
C ASP A 49 -3.26 -9.01 -7.91
N LYS A 50 -4.28 -9.47 -8.64
CA LYS A 50 -5.32 -8.62 -9.23
C LYS A 50 -6.16 -7.93 -8.17
N ARG A 51 -6.56 -8.66 -7.12
CA ARG A 51 -7.35 -8.10 -6.01
C ARG A 51 -6.56 -7.04 -5.26
N VAL A 52 -5.29 -7.30 -4.97
CA VAL A 52 -4.40 -6.34 -4.32
C VAL A 52 -4.26 -5.08 -5.19
N ALA A 53 -3.97 -5.24 -6.48
CA ALA A 53 -3.84 -4.11 -7.41
C ALA A 53 -5.12 -3.26 -7.46
N HIS A 54 -6.29 -3.88 -7.63
CA HIS A 54 -7.57 -3.15 -7.66
C HIS A 54 -7.87 -2.40 -6.35
N LEU A 55 -7.55 -3.02 -5.21
CA LEU A 55 -7.74 -2.39 -3.91
C LEU A 55 -6.84 -1.16 -3.76
N VAL A 56 -5.56 -1.28 -4.12
CA VAL A 56 -4.59 -0.18 -4.01
C VAL A 56 -4.92 0.94 -4.99
N ASP A 57 -5.34 0.59 -6.21
CA ASP A 57 -5.80 1.55 -7.21
C ASP A 57 -7.04 2.33 -6.74
N ALA A 58 -7.99 1.66 -6.07
CA ALA A 58 -9.17 2.32 -5.51
C ALA A 58 -8.82 3.30 -4.38
N VAL A 59 -7.88 2.93 -3.49
CA VAL A 59 -7.37 3.85 -2.46
C VAL A 59 -6.67 5.04 -3.11
N ARG A 60 -5.78 4.79 -4.09
CA ARG A 60 -5.05 5.84 -4.79
C ARG A 60 -5.98 6.83 -5.50
N ALA A 61 -7.00 6.33 -6.19
CA ALA A 61 -8.02 7.16 -6.83
C ALA A 61 -8.80 8.01 -5.81
N ARG A 62 -9.11 7.45 -4.63
CA ARG A 62 -9.77 8.20 -3.55
C ARG A 62 -8.90 9.33 -3.03
N LEU A 63 -7.65 9.04 -2.69
CA LEU A 63 -6.70 10.06 -2.18
C LEU A 63 -6.39 11.13 -3.23
N SER A 64 -6.27 10.76 -4.51
CA SER A 64 -6.07 11.72 -5.60
C SER A 64 -7.25 12.69 -5.72
N ARG A 65 -8.49 12.20 -5.66
CA ARG A 65 -9.69 13.06 -5.64
C ARG A 65 -9.74 13.98 -4.44
N ASP A 66 -9.20 13.54 -3.30
CA ASP A 66 -9.08 14.33 -2.08
C ASP A 66 -7.90 15.32 -2.11
N GLY A 67 -7.18 15.43 -3.25
CA GLY A 67 -6.15 16.43 -3.49
C GLY A 67 -4.72 15.99 -3.14
N VAL A 68 -4.47 14.71 -2.89
CA VAL A 68 -3.11 14.19 -2.68
C VAL A 68 -2.37 14.13 -4.02
N PRO A 69 -1.22 14.82 -4.17
CA PRO A 69 -0.52 14.92 -5.44
C PRO A 69 0.30 13.67 -5.76
N TYR A 70 0.69 13.53 -7.02
CA TYR A 70 1.55 12.46 -7.54
C TYR A 70 0.94 11.07 -7.38
N LEU A 71 -0.38 10.97 -7.51
CA LEU A 71 -1.13 9.71 -7.42
C LEU A 71 -1.81 9.33 -8.74
N THR A 72 -1.66 10.16 -9.79
CA THR A 72 -2.10 9.81 -11.14
C THR A 72 -0.93 9.77 -12.13
N ARG A 73 -1.15 9.06 -13.24
CA ARG A 73 -0.18 9.00 -14.34
C ARG A 73 0.03 10.35 -15.00
N GLU A 74 -1.01 11.19 -15.01
CA GLU A 74 -0.92 12.53 -15.62
C GLU A 74 0.05 13.42 -14.83
N GLU A 75 0.14 13.25 -13.51
CA GLU A 75 1.01 14.04 -12.64
C GLU A 75 2.48 13.60 -12.69
N ILE A 76 2.73 12.29 -12.79
CA ILE A 76 4.10 11.73 -12.73
C ILE A 76 4.75 11.66 -14.12
N GLY A 77 3.96 11.51 -15.18
CA GLY A 77 4.47 11.21 -16.52
C GLY A 77 4.97 9.76 -16.66
N GLU A 78 5.34 9.38 -17.88
CA GLU A 78 5.88 8.04 -18.17
C GLU A 78 7.42 8.02 -18.13
N PRO A 79 8.05 6.95 -17.59
CA PRO A 79 7.45 5.69 -17.15
C PRO A 79 6.99 5.72 -15.68
N VAL A 80 5.73 5.32 -15.46
CA VAL A 80 5.06 5.36 -14.16
C VAL A 80 5.63 4.33 -13.16
N GLY A 81 6.10 3.17 -13.66
CA GLY A 81 6.73 2.12 -12.85
C GLY A 81 6.02 1.84 -11.52
N ASN A 82 6.82 1.75 -10.44
CA ASN A 82 6.33 1.67 -9.06
C ASN A 82 6.20 3.06 -8.39
N ALA A 83 6.40 4.16 -9.12
CA ALA A 83 6.43 5.50 -8.55
C ALA A 83 5.10 5.86 -7.88
N LEU A 84 3.97 5.52 -8.50
CA LEU A 84 2.64 5.74 -7.91
C LEU A 84 2.47 5.08 -6.53
N ASN A 85 3.00 3.87 -6.37
CA ASN A 85 2.90 3.15 -5.10
C ASN A 85 3.87 3.73 -4.06
N ASP A 86 5.06 4.17 -4.48
CA ASP A 86 6.00 4.88 -3.60
C ASP A 86 5.39 6.20 -3.10
N HIS A 87 4.81 7.02 -3.98
CA HIS A 87 4.13 8.26 -3.59
C HIS A 87 2.93 8.01 -2.68
N LEU A 88 2.11 7.00 -2.99
CA LEU A 88 1.00 6.58 -2.13
C LEU A 88 1.48 6.25 -0.72
N LEU A 89 2.47 5.37 -0.58
CA LEU A 89 3.00 4.96 0.72
C LEU A 89 3.61 6.13 1.49
N ARG A 90 4.36 7.01 0.81
CA ARG A 90 4.91 8.22 1.42
C ARG A 90 3.83 9.16 1.92
N ALA A 91 2.76 9.36 1.16
CA ALA A 91 1.63 10.18 1.59
C ALA A 91 0.97 9.57 2.84
N LEU A 92 0.69 8.26 2.82
CA LEU A 92 0.13 7.50 3.94
C LEU A 92 0.95 7.65 5.23
N LEU A 93 2.27 7.53 5.13
CA LEU A 93 3.19 7.72 6.25
C LEU A 93 3.23 9.19 6.73
N ALA A 94 3.36 10.15 5.81
CA ALA A 94 3.45 11.57 6.15
C ALA A 94 2.20 12.09 6.86
N SER A 95 1.03 11.53 6.56
CA SER A 95 -0.24 11.86 7.21
C SER A 95 -0.51 11.10 8.51
N THR A 96 0.37 10.17 8.89
CA THR A 96 0.16 9.20 9.98
C THR A 96 -1.06 8.27 9.79
N THR A 97 -1.51 8.07 8.55
CA THR A 97 -2.56 7.10 8.23
C THR A 97 -2.03 5.68 8.25
N LEU A 98 -0.77 5.49 7.86
CA LEU A 98 0.01 4.30 8.17
C LEU A 98 1.11 4.69 9.15
N VAL A 99 1.31 3.87 10.17
CA VAL A 99 2.37 4.06 11.18
C VAL A 99 3.13 2.75 11.40
N PRO A 100 4.40 2.78 11.85
CA PRO A 100 5.16 1.56 12.09
C PRO A 100 4.47 0.53 13.00
N MET A 101 3.66 0.98 13.96
CA MET A 101 2.87 0.10 14.85
C MET A 101 1.85 -0.77 14.10
N ASP A 102 1.44 -0.37 12.90
CA ASP A 102 0.54 -1.17 12.06
C ASP A 102 1.21 -2.46 11.55
N LEU A 103 2.53 -2.60 11.66
CA LEU A 103 3.22 -3.88 11.42
C LEU A 103 2.71 -4.99 12.34
N ALA A 104 2.17 -4.68 13.51
CA ALA A 104 1.53 -5.66 14.39
C ALA A 104 0.36 -6.41 13.72
N LEU A 105 -0.24 -5.85 12.65
CA LEU A 105 -1.28 -6.51 11.85
C LEU A 105 -0.73 -7.68 11.03
N VAL A 106 0.57 -7.71 10.76
CA VAL A 106 1.24 -8.72 9.91
C VAL A 106 2.32 -9.52 10.66
N GLU A 107 2.66 -9.10 11.89
CA GLU A 107 3.68 -9.72 12.73
C GLU A 107 3.10 -10.58 13.86
N ALA A 108 1.81 -10.91 13.84
CA ALA A 108 1.19 -11.68 14.91
C ALA A 108 1.99 -12.97 15.21
N PRO A 109 2.18 -13.29 16.51
CA PRO A 109 3.29 -14.09 17.07
C PRO A 109 3.32 -15.58 16.66
#